data_AF-A0A3N5UQM4-F1
#
_entry.id   AF-A0A3N5UQM4-F1
#
_cell.length_a   1.000
_cell.length_b   1.000
_cell.length_c   1.000
_cell.angle_alpha   90.00
_cell.angle_beta   90.00
_cell.angle_gamma   90.00
#
_symmetry.space_group_name_H-M   'P 1'
#
loop_
_entity.id
_entity.type
_entity.pdbx_description
1 polymer ?
#
loop_
_entity_poly.entity_id
_entity_poly.type
_entity_poly.pdbx_seq_one_letter_code
_entity_poly.pdbx_strand_id
1 'polypeptide(L)'
;NPGVDMGNFNLSGYGRVVIEDVVKALGVPHITVIRPYRIKKSIEAIKEALNFKGVSVIISKEMCTLYAKSLKKPMGKPFYISDKCKNHRVCVNELACPAFYLKDNKVNIDSVRCSGCSVCAQICPDNAILPIRDKK
;
A
#
# COMPACT_ATOMS: atom_id res chain seq x y z
N ASN A 1 7.34 -6.50 -16.13
CA ASN A 1 5.93 -6.17 -15.82
C ASN A 1 5.45 -5.20 -16.90
N PRO A 2 4.51 -5.62 -17.77
CA PRO A 2 4.11 -4.86 -18.96
C PRO A 2 3.40 -3.52 -18.66
N GLY A 3 2.91 -3.32 -17.42
CA GLY A 3 2.28 -2.05 -17.01
C GLY A 3 3.25 -0.98 -16.48
N VAL A 4 4.54 -1.33 -16.37
CA VAL A 4 5.59 -0.42 -15.91
C VAL A 4 5.99 0.53 -17.03
N ASP A 5 6.15 1.80 -16.67
CA ASP A 5 6.73 2.79 -17.56
C ASP A 5 8.26 2.63 -17.58
N MET A 6 8.75 1.99 -18.63
CA MET A 6 10.16 1.66 -18.87
C MET A 6 11.03 2.90 -19.10
N GLY A 7 10.42 4.05 -19.43
CA GLY A 7 11.12 5.34 -19.50
C GLY A 7 11.76 5.72 -18.16
N ASN A 8 11.21 5.29 -17.03
CA ASN A 8 11.83 5.52 -15.72
C ASN A 8 13.18 4.80 -15.54
N PHE A 9 13.51 3.81 -16.38
CA PHE A 9 14.80 3.12 -16.39
C PHE A 9 15.72 3.60 -17.52
N ASN A 10 15.39 4.69 -18.21
CA ASN A 10 16.08 5.14 -19.42
C ASN A 10 16.10 4.07 -20.54
N LEU A 11 15.08 3.21 -20.58
CA LEU A 11 14.94 2.19 -21.62
C LEU A 11 13.90 2.65 -22.65
N SER A 12 14.35 2.92 -23.86
CA SER A 12 13.52 3.32 -25.01
C SER A 12 13.10 2.11 -25.85
N GLY A 13 12.07 2.28 -26.70
CA GLY A 13 11.57 1.22 -27.59
C GLY A 13 10.61 0.22 -26.93
N TYR A 14 10.35 0.35 -25.62
CA TYR A 14 9.39 -0.49 -24.89
C TYR A 14 8.04 0.22 -24.74
N GLY A 15 6.97 -0.45 -25.14
CA GLY A 15 5.61 0.01 -24.89
C GLY A 15 5.17 -0.21 -23.45
N ARG A 16 4.29 0.66 -22.95
CA ARG A 16 3.59 0.46 -21.67
C ARG A 16 2.16 0.00 -21.94
N VAL A 17 1.75 -1.10 -21.32
CA VAL A 17 0.37 -1.57 -21.37
C VAL A 17 -0.47 -0.92 -20.27
N VAL A 18 -1.51 -0.18 -20.65
CA VAL A 18 -2.50 0.31 -19.70
C VAL A 18 -3.48 -0.83 -19.40
N ILE A 19 -3.33 -1.46 -18.23
CA ILE A 19 -4.14 -2.63 -17.82
C ILE A 19 -5.63 -2.33 -17.92
N GLU A 20 -6.04 -1.11 -17.56
CA GLU A 20 -7.44 -0.68 -17.63
C GLU A 20 -8.01 -0.74 -19.06
N ASP A 21 -7.24 -0.34 -20.07
CA ASP A 21 -7.67 -0.36 -21.46
C ASP A 21 -7.80 -1.80 -21.99
N VAL A 22 -6.88 -2.68 -21.58
CA VAL A 22 -6.96 -4.12 -21.91
C VAL A 22 -8.21 -4.74 -21.30
N VAL A 23 -8.49 -4.45 -20.03
CA VAL A 23 -9.66 -4.99 -19.33
C VAL A 23 -10.96 -4.46 -19.95
N LYS A 24 -11.00 -3.19 -20.34
CA LYS A 24 -12.13 -2.61 -21.10
C LYS A 24 -12.33 -3.31 -22.44
N ALA A 25 -11.24 -3.55 -23.19
CA ALA A 25 -11.29 -4.20 -24.50
C ALA A 25 -11.78 -5.66 -24.42
N LEU A 26 -11.60 -6.33 -23.27
CA LEU A 26 -12.13 -7.67 -22.99
C LEU A 26 -13.65 -7.66 -22.68
N GLY A 27 -14.31 -6.50 -22.71
CA GLY A 27 -15.75 -6.38 -22.49
C GLY A 27 -16.16 -6.49 -21.02
N VAL A 28 -15.24 -6.25 -20.08
CA VAL A 28 -15.54 -6.28 -18.65
C VAL A 28 -16.43 -5.07 -18.28
N PRO A 29 -17.65 -5.28 -17.76
CA PRO A 29 -18.60 -4.20 -17.51
C PRO A 29 -18.32 -3.42 -16.22
N HIS A 30 -17.64 -4.03 -15.25
CA HIS A 30 -17.31 -3.40 -13.98
C HIS A 30 -15.79 -3.37 -13.77
N ILE A 31 -15.21 -2.18 -13.79
CA ILE A 31 -13.76 -1.96 -13.65
C ILE A 31 -13.54 -0.85 -12.64
N THR A 32 -12.78 -1.14 -11.58
CA THR A 32 -12.45 -0.16 -10.55
C THR A 32 -10.94 -0.11 -10.34
N VAL A 33 -10.34 1.07 -10.49
CA VAL A 33 -8.93 1.29 -10.16
C VAL A 33 -8.82 1.80 -8.73
N ILE A 34 -8.09 1.09 -7.87
CA ILE A 34 -7.92 1.44 -6.46
C ILE A 34 -6.47 1.75 -6.12
N ARG A 35 -6.26 2.58 -5.08
CA ARG A 35 -4.97 2.68 -4.39
C ARG A 35 -5.01 1.79 -3.15
N PRO A 36 -4.32 0.63 -3.13
CA PRO A 36 -4.42 -0.37 -2.07
C PRO A 36 -4.08 0.15 -0.66
N TYR A 37 -3.23 1.18 -0.55
CA TYR A 37 -2.92 1.76 0.77
C TYR A 37 -4.05 2.60 1.36
N ARG A 38 -5.13 2.89 0.63
CA ARG A 38 -6.35 3.53 1.18
C ARG A 38 -7.32 2.43 1.61
N ILE A 39 -7.16 1.93 2.83
CA ILE A 39 -7.83 0.70 3.29
C ILE A 39 -9.35 0.79 3.21
N LYS A 40 -9.95 1.84 3.78
CA LYS A 40 -11.41 2.01 3.77
C LYS A 40 -12.00 2.01 2.36
N LYS A 41 -11.42 2.81 1.45
CA LYS A 41 -11.86 2.88 0.04
C LYS A 41 -11.63 1.57 -0.71
N SER A 42 -10.54 0.86 -0.40
CA SER A 42 -10.26 -0.45 -1.01
C SER A 42 -11.28 -1.49 -0.56
N ILE A 43 -11.67 -1.49 0.73
CA ILE A 43 -12.73 -2.36 1.26
C ILE A 43 -14.07 -2.04 0.59
N GLU A 44 -14.43 -0.77 0.46
CA GLU A 44 -15.66 -0.33 -0.23
C GLU A 44 -15.69 -0.82 -1.68
N ALA A 45 -14.63 -0.59 -2.45
CA ALA A 45 -14.52 -1.04 -3.84
C ALA A 45 -14.55 -2.57 -3.97
N ILE A 46 -13.92 -3.30 -3.05
CA ILE A 46 -13.97 -4.77 -3.03
C ILE A 46 -15.39 -5.25 -2.75
N LYS A 47 -16.10 -4.64 -1.79
CA LYS A 47 -17.50 -4.98 -1.50
C LYS A 47 -18.42 -4.72 -2.69
N GLU A 48 -18.26 -3.58 -3.36
CA GLU A 48 -19.00 -3.26 -4.58
C GLU A 48 -18.74 -4.30 -5.67
N ALA A 49 -17.46 -4.62 -5.93
CA ALA A 49 -17.06 -5.60 -6.91
C ALA A 49 -17.60 -7.01 -6.63
N LEU A 50 -17.66 -7.42 -5.36
CA LEU A 50 -18.23 -8.71 -4.93
C LEU A 50 -19.75 -8.78 -5.11
N ASN A 51 -20.44 -7.64 -4.96
CA ASN A 51 -21.89 -7.57 -5.13
C ASN A 51 -22.33 -7.41 -6.60
N PHE A 52 -21.40 -7.07 -7.49
CA PHE A 52 -21.68 -6.90 -8.92
C PHE A 52 -22.04 -8.25 -9.58
N LYS A 53 -23.14 -8.27 -10.34
CA LYS A 53 -23.59 -9.44 -11.09
C LYS A 53 -22.88 -9.51 -12.44
N GLY A 54 -21.81 -10.30 -12.53
CA GLY A 54 -21.05 -10.51 -13.76
C GLY A 54 -19.54 -10.45 -13.51
N VAL A 55 -18.76 -10.37 -14.58
CA VAL A 55 -17.30 -10.21 -14.47
C VAL A 55 -16.99 -8.82 -13.94
N SER A 56 -16.21 -8.77 -12.86
CA SER A 56 -15.79 -7.55 -12.19
C SER A 56 -14.27 -7.58 -12.00
N VAL A 57 -13.59 -6.49 -12.32
CA VAL A 57 -12.12 -6.40 -12.22
C VAL A 57 -11.71 -5.21 -11.37
N ILE A 58 -10.90 -5.47 -10.35
CA ILE A 58 -10.25 -4.45 -9.53
C ILE A 58 -8.79 -4.35 -9.97
N ILE A 59 -8.37 -3.14 -10.34
CA ILE A 59 -6.98 -2.85 -10.68
C ILE A 59 -6.34 -2.14 -9.48
N SER A 60 -5.56 -2.89 -8.71
CA SER A 60 -4.75 -2.34 -7.62
C SER A 60 -3.53 -1.61 -8.17
N LYS A 61 -3.54 -0.28 -8.10
CA LYS A 61 -2.52 0.58 -8.71
C LYS A 61 -1.78 1.37 -7.64
N GLU A 62 -0.58 0.91 -7.31
CA GLU A 62 0.37 1.59 -6.44
C GLU A 62 1.80 1.36 -6.91
N MET A 63 2.70 2.29 -6.60
CA MET A 63 4.11 2.08 -6.88
C MET A 63 4.68 1.03 -5.92
N CYS A 64 5.20 -0.07 -6.47
CA CYS A 64 5.89 -1.09 -5.68
C CYS A 64 7.03 -0.44 -4.88
N THR A 65 7.13 -0.77 -3.59
CA THR A 65 8.16 -0.19 -2.71
C THR A 65 9.58 -0.52 -3.19
N LEU A 66 9.80 -1.72 -3.72
CA LEU A 66 11.08 -2.11 -4.32
C LEU A 66 11.39 -1.30 -5.58
N TYR A 67 10.38 -1.04 -6.40
CA TYR A 67 10.53 -0.23 -7.62
C TYR A 67 10.77 1.25 -7.31
N ALA A 68 10.05 1.82 -6.34
CA ALA A 68 10.31 3.18 -5.87
C ALA A 68 11.74 3.33 -5.33
N LYS A 69 12.22 2.33 -4.56
CA LYS A 69 13.61 2.27 -4.06
C LYS A 69 14.63 2.20 -5.21
N SER A 70 14.42 1.35 -6.22
CA SER A 70 15.35 1.23 -7.35
C SER A 70 15.48 2.54 -8.13
N LEU A 71 14.39 3.31 -8.20
CA LEU A 71 14.36 4.62 -8.87
C LEU A 71 14.80 5.78 -7.96
N LYS A 72 15.25 5.52 -6.73
CA LYS A 72 15.56 6.55 -5.71
C LYS A 72 14.42 7.56 -5.53
N LYS A 73 13.16 7.13 -5.72
CA LYS A 73 12.00 7.99 -5.52
C LYS A 73 11.73 8.17 -4.02
N PRO A 74 11.26 9.35 -3.60
CA PRO A 74 10.94 9.62 -2.20
C PRO A 74 9.85 8.66 -1.72
N MET A 75 10.09 8.04 -0.57
CA MET A 75 9.15 7.17 0.12
C MET A 75 8.37 7.96 1.18
N GLY A 76 7.27 7.39 1.69
CA GLY A 76 6.58 7.95 2.83
C GLY A 76 7.47 8.02 4.06
N LYS A 77 7.17 8.93 4.99
CA LYS A 77 7.92 9.03 6.24
C LYS A 77 7.76 7.74 7.06
N PRO A 78 8.84 7.21 7.66
CA PRO A 78 8.74 6.12 8.60
C PRO A 78 7.81 6.45 9.77
N PHE A 79 7.23 5.42 10.38
CA PHE A 79 6.35 5.55 11.52
C PHE A 79 7.01 5.04 12.80
N TYR A 80 6.51 5.48 13.95
CA TYR A 80 6.86 4.96 15.27
C TYR A 80 5.59 4.65 16.08
N ILE A 81 5.74 3.85 17.14
CA ILE A 81 4.66 3.54 18.08
C ILE A 81 4.72 4.54 19.23
N SER A 82 3.63 5.28 19.47
CA SER A 82 3.53 6.22 20.59
C SER A 82 3.08 5.53 21.89
N ASP A 83 3.10 6.29 22.97
CA ASP A 83 2.61 5.95 24.30
C ASP A 83 1.11 5.57 24.36
N LYS A 84 0.32 5.99 23.37
CA LYS A 84 -1.10 5.61 23.22
C LYS A 84 -1.33 4.12 22.96
N CYS A 85 -0.27 3.38 22.61
CA CYS A 85 -0.37 1.97 22.27
C CYS A 85 -0.70 1.11 23.52
N LYS A 86 -1.85 0.45 23.50
CA LYS A 86 -2.27 -0.49 24.56
C LYS A 86 -1.90 -1.96 24.28
N ASN A 87 -0.98 -2.19 23.35
CA ASN A 87 -0.45 -3.52 23.02
C ASN A 87 -1.50 -4.55 22.55
N HIS A 88 -2.55 -4.13 21.84
CA HIS A 88 -3.55 -5.02 21.22
C HIS A 88 -2.97 -5.99 20.17
N ARG A 89 -1.79 -5.67 19.61
CA ARG A 89 -1.05 -6.47 18.62
C ARG A 89 -1.79 -6.77 17.29
N VAL A 90 -2.95 -6.17 17.03
CA VAL A 90 -3.66 -6.25 15.73
C VAL A 90 -2.73 -5.94 14.55
N CYS A 91 -1.89 -4.92 14.66
CA CYS A 91 -0.94 -4.55 13.61
C CYS A 91 0.15 -5.61 13.34
N VAL A 92 0.52 -6.42 14.33
CA VAL A 92 1.49 -7.51 14.17
C VAL A 92 0.81 -8.78 13.70
N ASN A 93 -0.36 -9.10 14.25
CA ASN A 93 -1.05 -10.37 14.01
C ASN A 93 -1.82 -10.40 12.68
N GLU A 94 -2.49 -9.30 12.31
CA GLU A 94 -3.33 -9.27 11.11
C GLU A 94 -2.59 -8.67 9.91
N LEU A 95 -1.90 -7.55 10.10
CA LEU A 95 -1.17 -6.89 9.02
C LEU A 95 0.23 -7.50 8.79
N ALA A 96 0.90 -7.95 9.85
CA ALA A 96 2.22 -8.59 9.79
C ALA A 96 3.27 -7.80 8.97
N CYS A 97 3.33 -6.48 9.14
CA CYS A 97 4.32 -5.66 8.43
C CYS A 97 5.75 -6.06 8.83
N PRO A 98 6.68 -6.27 7.88
CA PRO A 98 8.06 -6.70 8.18
C PRO A 98 8.90 -5.65 8.91
N ALA A 99 8.39 -4.42 9.06
CA ALA A 99 9.03 -3.38 9.86
C ALA A 99 8.71 -3.50 11.36
N PHE A 100 7.73 -4.32 11.76
CA PHE A 100 7.43 -4.52 13.17
C PHE A 100 8.46 -5.45 13.84
N TYR A 101 8.80 -5.13 15.09
CA TYR A 101 9.55 -6.01 15.97
C TYR A 101 9.06 -5.85 17.41
N LEU A 102 9.36 -6.83 18.25
CA LEU A 102 9.05 -6.80 19.67
C LEU A 102 10.30 -6.44 20.47
N LYS A 103 10.16 -5.51 21.40
CA LYS A 103 11.15 -5.20 22.44
C LYS A 103 10.41 -5.07 23.75
N ASP A 104 10.85 -5.81 24.78
CA ASP A 104 10.21 -5.82 26.10
C ASP A 104 8.69 -6.07 26.03
N ASN A 105 8.28 -7.03 25.19
CA ASN A 105 6.87 -7.36 24.91
C ASN A 105 6.00 -6.23 24.31
N LYS A 106 6.60 -5.11 23.91
CA LYS A 106 5.94 -4.00 23.23
C LYS A 106 6.28 -3.98 21.75
N VAL A 107 5.28 -3.65 20.94
CA VAL A 107 5.44 -3.47 19.48
C VAL A 107 6.27 -2.20 19.22
N ASN A 108 7.25 -2.32 18.34
CA ASN A 108 8.08 -1.23 17.85
C ASN A 108 8.17 -1.31 16.32
N ILE A 109 8.55 -0.20 15.68
CA ILE A 109 8.74 -0.12 14.22
C ILE A 109 10.21 0.20 13.93
N ASP A 110 10.83 -0.60 13.06
CA ASP A 110 12.15 -0.32 12.49
C ASP A 110 12.00 0.73 11.39
N SER A 111 12.57 1.92 11.62
CA SER A 111 12.45 3.06 10.71
C SER A 111 13.19 2.87 9.39
N VAL A 112 14.22 2.01 9.34
CA VAL A 112 14.98 1.67 8.13
C VAL A 112 14.18 0.72 7.24
N ARG A 113 13.43 -0.21 7.86
CA ARG A 113 12.56 -1.15 7.14
C ARG A 113 11.20 -0.57 6.77
N CYS A 114 10.73 0.43 7.50
CA CYS A 114 9.44 1.06 7.26
C CYS A 114 9.41 1.80 5.91
N SER A 115 8.47 1.44 5.05
CA SER A 115 8.26 2.10 3.76
C SER A 115 7.37 3.35 3.83
N GLY A 116 6.80 3.64 5.01
CA GLY A 116 5.88 4.77 5.19
C GLY A 116 4.55 4.65 4.44
N CYS A 117 4.06 3.43 4.16
CA CYS A 117 2.82 3.22 3.41
C CYS A 117 1.54 3.65 4.13
N SER A 118 1.61 3.99 5.43
CA SER A 118 0.50 4.42 6.30
C SER A 118 -0.61 3.39 6.55
N VAL A 119 -0.50 2.15 6.07
CA VAL A 119 -1.52 1.10 6.26
C VAL A 119 -1.70 0.78 7.76
N CYS A 120 -0.60 0.60 8.48
CA CYS A 120 -0.64 0.30 9.92
C CYS A 120 -1.30 1.41 10.74
N ALA A 121 -1.09 2.68 10.37
CA ALA A 121 -1.69 3.82 11.05
C ALA A 121 -3.22 3.86 10.88
N GLN A 122 -3.74 3.39 9.75
CA GLN A 122 -5.18 3.37 9.48
C GLN A 122 -5.94 2.28 10.25
N ILE A 123 -5.27 1.20 10.66
CA ILE A 123 -5.90 0.05 11.33
C ILE A 123 -5.72 0.07 12.86
N CYS A 124 -4.91 0.99 13.40
CA CYS A 124 -4.66 1.06 14.83
C CYS A 124 -5.88 1.66 15.56
N PRO A 125 -6.55 0.93 16.47
CA PRO A 125 -7.75 1.43 17.15
C PRO A 125 -7.53 2.72 17.95
N ASP A 126 -6.36 2.86 18.59
CA ASP A 126 -6.02 4.05 19.40
C ASP A 126 -5.26 5.13 18.62
N ASN A 127 -5.07 4.97 17.30
CA ASN A 127 -4.26 5.86 16.48
C ASN A 127 -2.84 6.10 17.06
N ALA A 128 -2.24 5.03 17.60
CA ALA A 128 -0.94 5.07 18.27
C ALA A 128 0.27 4.99 17.32
N ILE A 129 0.05 4.86 16.01
CA ILE A 129 1.13 4.73 15.03
C ILE A 129 1.25 6.05 14.26
N LEU A 130 2.31 6.81 14.53
CA LEU A 130 2.48 8.19 14.07
C LEU A 130 3.72 8.34 13.18
N PRO A 131 3.71 9.24 12.19
CA PRO A 131 4.88 9.49 11.35
C PRO A 131 5.98 10.17 12.17
N ILE A 132 7.24 9.78 11.92
CA ILE A 132 8.39 10.48 12.47
C ILE A 132 8.42 11.89 11.87
N ARG A 133 8.54 12.91 12.73
CA ARG A 133 8.73 14.30 12.31
C ARG A 133 10.22 14.56 12.15
N ASP A 134 10.59 15.28 11.10
CA ASP A 134 11.96 15.76 10.96
C ASP A 134 12.21 16.80 12.06
N LYS A 135 13.32 16.68 12.78
CA LYS A 135 13.81 17.78 13.60
C LYS A 135 14.24 18.88 12.63
N LYS A 136 13.51 20.00 12.63
CA LYS A 136 14.00 21.24 12.03
C LYS A 136 15.26 21.71 12.74
#